data_AF-A0A4S0IAZ5-F1
#
_entry.id   AF-A0A4S0IAZ5-F1
#
_cell.length_a   1.000
_cell.length_b   1.000
_cell.length_c   1.000
_cell.angle_alpha   90.00
_cell.angle_beta   90.00
_cell.angle_gamma   90.00
#
_symmetry.space_group_name_H-M   'P 1'
#
loop_
_entity.id
_entity.type
_entity.pdbx_description
1 polymer ?
#
loop_
_entity_poly.entity_id
_entity_poly.type
_entity_poly.pdbx_seq_one_letter_code
_entity_poly.pdbx_strand_id
1 'polypeptide(L)'
;MTALYPVQDVFTRGEISPRLHSRASLDLYRGSLAKCENFLTLPHGGIRKRGGTYFVGEVKASAKKTRLIPFIFSSEQAYCLEFGDQYISVYAY
;
A
#
# COMPACT_ATOMS: atom_id res chain seq x y z
N MET A 1 -19.70 -26.31 28.92
CA MET A 1 -19.98 -25.17 28.02
C MET A 1 -18.98 -25.26 26.88
N THR A 2 -19.42 -25.58 25.67
CA THR A 2 -18.53 -25.76 24.52
C THR A 2 -18.12 -24.39 24.00
N ALA A 3 -16.81 -24.13 23.89
CA ALA A 3 -16.33 -22.87 23.31
C ALA A 3 -16.69 -22.81 21.82
N LEU A 4 -17.39 -21.76 21.40
CA LEU A 4 -17.67 -21.47 20.00
C LEU A 4 -16.70 -20.40 19.50
N TYR A 5 -15.98 -20.70 18.42
CA TYR A 5 -15.10 -19.75 17.74
C TYR A 5 -15.83 -19.22 16.50
N PRO A 6 -16.26 -17.95 16.48
CA PRO A 6 -16.90 -17.40 15.29
C PRO A 6 -15.89 -17.37 14.14
N VAL A 7 -16.31 -17.85 12.97
CA VAL A 7 -15.51 -17.78 11.75
C VAL A 7 -15.57 -16.36 11.23
N GLN A 8 -14.40 -15.77 10.96
CA GLN A 8 -14.27 -14.54 10.20
C GLN A 8 -13.81 -14.90 8.78
N ASP A 9 -14.72 -14.80 7.83
CA ASP A 9 -14.55 -15.20 6.43
C ASP A 9 -14.30 -14.03 5.47
N VAL A 10 -14.41 -12.79 5.96
CA VAL A 10 -14.35 -11.56 5.14
C VAL A 10 -13.40 -10.53 5.74
N PHE A 11 -12.52 -9.96 4.89
CA PHE A 11 -11.53 -8.94 5.24
C PHE A 11 -11.61 -7.69 4.35
N THR A 12 -12.80 -7.31 3.88
CA THR A 12 -12.99 -6.22 2.91
C THR A 12 -12.64 -4.82 3.42
N ARG A 13 -12.58 -4.60 4.75
CA ARG A 13 -12.48 -3.26 5.36
C ARG A 13 -11.06 -2.83 5.75
N GLY A 14 -10.07 -3.71 5.61
CA GLY A 14 -8.67 -3.37 5.87
C GLY A 14 -8.37 -3.15 7.34
N GLU A 15 -7.38 -2.31 7.64
CA GLU A 15 -7.00 -2.00 9.02
C GLU A 15 -8.00 -1.03 9.66
N ILE A 16 -8.57 -1.44 10.79
CA ILE A 16 -9.45 -0.57 11.57
C ILE A 16 -8.63 0.36 12.47
N SER A 17 -9.13 1.56 12.73
CA SER A 17 -8.50 2.48 13.68
C SER A 17 -8.37 1.83 15.08
N PRO A 18 -7.24 2.00 15.77
CA PRO A 18 -7.05 1.53 17.16
C PRO A 18 -8.15 1.97 18.12
N ARG A 19 -8.76 3.14 17.87
CA ARG A 19 -9.85 3.69 18.68
C ARG A 19 -11.15 2.88 18.59
N LEU A 20 -11.29 2.01 17.59
CA LEU A 20 -12.48 1.19 17.34
C LEU A 20 -12.27 -0.29 17.70
N HIS A 21 -11.11 -0.66 18.26
CA HIS A 21 -10.81 -2.04 18.66
C HIS A 21 -11.82 -2.62 19.68
N SER A 22 -12.43 -1.78 20.51
CA SER A 22 -13.45 -2.21 21.47
C SER A 22 -14.87 -2.26 20.91
N ARG A 23 -15.08 -1.79 19.67
CA ARG A 23 -16.42 -1.63 19.07
C ARG A 23 -16.80 -2.85 18.23
N ALA A 24 -16.75 -4.03 18.86
CA ALA A 24 -17.05 -5.32 18.22
C ALA A 24 -18.47 -5.45 17.64
N SER A 25 -19.39 -4.60 18.10
CA SER A 25 -20.76 -4.53 17.60
C SER A 25 -20.89 -3.84 16.24
N LEU A 26 -19.89 -3.10 15.77
CA LEU A 26 -19.94 -2.43 14.47
C LEU A 26 -19.82 -3.45 13.34
N ASP A 27 -20.62 -3.31 12.30
CA ASP A 27 -20.53 -4.17 11.12
C ASP A 27 -19.16 -4.10 10.45
N LEU A 28 -18.56 -2.90 10.42
CA LEU A 28 -17.22 -2.71 9.90
C LEU A 28 -16.16 -3.49 10.69
N TYR A 29 -16.34 -3.67 12.01
CA TYR A 29 -15.40 -4.44 12.85
C TYR A 29 -15.29 -5.88 12.37
N ARG A 30 -16.43 -6.51 12.03
CA ARG A 30 -16.48 -7.91 11.58
C ARG A 30 -15.74 -8.15 10.26
N GLY A 31 -15.64 -7.14 9.40
CA GLY A 31 -14.93 -7.21 8.12
C GLY A 31 -13.54 -6.58 8.11
N SER A 32 -13.04 -6.13 9.27
CA SER A 32 -11.75 -5.44 9.41
C SER A 32 -10.71 -6.30 10.10
N LEU A 33 -9.46 -5.84 10.05
CA LEU A 33 -8.31 -6.41 10.72
C LEU A 33 -7.78 -5.40 11.74
N ALA A 34 -7.30 -5.88 12.88
CA ALA A 34 -6.58 -5.03 13.84
C ALA A 34 -5.22 -4.55 13.30
N LYS A 35 -4.64 -5.29 12.35
CA LYS A 35 -3.37 -4.96 11.69
C LYS A 35 -3.36 -5.52 10.27
N CYS A 36 -3.07 -4.70 9.27
CA CYS A 36 -3.08 -5.06 7.85
C CYS A 36 -1.93 -4.37 7.08
N GLU A 37 -0.69 -4.66 7.47
CA GLU A 37 0.50 -4.09 6.83
C GLU A 37 0.93 -4.88 5.59
N ASN A 38 1.21 -4.19 4.48
CA ASN A 38 1.67 -4.81 3.22
C ASN A 38 0.70 -5.83 2.59
N PHE A 39 -0.60 -5.68 2.83
CA PHE A 39 -1.65 -6.45 2.19
C PHE A 39 -2.66 -5.54 1.48
N LEU A 40 -3.36 -6.11 0.50
CA LEU A 40 -4.47 -5.50 -0.23
C LEU A 40 -5.72 -6.36 -0.01
N THR A 41 -6.77 -5.73 0.49
CA THR A 41 -8.08 -6.36 0.69
C THR A 41 -8.82 -6.47 -0.64
N LEU A 42 -9.44 -7.62 -0.90
CA LEU A 42 -10.19 -7.87 -2.11
C LEU A 42 -11.69 -7.62 -1.86
N PRO A 43 -12.44 -7.07 -2.83
CA PRO A 43 -13.89 -6.87 -2.70
C PRO A 43 -14.66 -8.16 -2.37
N HIS A 44 -14.13 -9.32 -2.78
CA HIS A 44 -14.72 -10.64 -2.55
C HIS A 44 -14.40 -11.25 -1.17
N GLY A 45 -13.79 -10.49 -0.25
CA GLY A 45 -13.53 -10.93 1.13
C GLY A 45 -12.13 -11.48 1.39
N GLY A 46 -11.42 -11.92 0.36
CA GLY A 46 -10.03 -12.36 0.47
C GLY A 46 -9.05 -11.22 0.71
N ILE A 47 -7.80 -11.59 0.97
CA ILE A 47 -6.68 -10.66 1.07
C ILE A 47 -5.50 -11.20 0.27
N ARG A 48 -4.71 -10.30 -0.33
CA ARG A 48 -3.49 -10.68 -1.03
C ARG A 48 -2.32 -9.82 -0.58
N LYS A 49 -1.10 -10.34 -0.68
CA LYS A 49 0.11 -9.55 -0.43
C LYS A 49 0.19 -8.38 -1.41
N ARG A 50 0.60 -7.20 -0.94
CA ARG A 50 0.87 -6.04 -1.81
C ARG A 50 1.95 -6.42 -2.82
N GLY A 51 1.78 -5.94 -4.07
CA GLY A 51 2.81 -6.09 -5.10
C GLY A 51 4.16 -5.60 -4.57
N GLY A 52 5.20 -6.41 -4.78
CA GLY A 52 6.56 -6.05 -4.40
C GLY A 52 7.06 -4.87 -5.23
N THR A 53 8.14 -4.25 -4.76
CA THR A 53 8.93 -3.31 -5.56
C THR A 53 10.00 -4.09 -6.31
N TYR A 54 10.30 -3.69 -7.54
CA TYR A 54 11.48 -4.16 -8.26
C TYR A 54 12.53 -3.05 -8.30
N PHE A 55 13.80 -3.43 -8.37
CA PHE A 55 14.89 -2.49 -8.53
C PHE A 55 14.95 -2.06 -10.01
N VAL A 56 14.86 -0.75 -10.25
CA VAL A 56 14.90 -0.17 -11.60
C VAL A 56 16.32 0.27 -11.96
N GLY A 57 17.02 0.92 -11.03
CA GLY A 57 18.35 1.48 -11.21
C GLY A 57 18.74 2.40 -10.04
N GLU A 58 20.02 2.79 -10.00
CA GLU A 58 20.52 3.77 -9.03
C GLU A 58 20.33 5.20 -9.54
N VAL A 59 20.09 6.13 -8.62
CA VAL A 59 20.10 7.58 -8.90
C VAL A 59 21.50 8.04 -9.31
N LYS A 60 21.60 9.13 -10.08
CA LYS A 60 22.90 9.60 -10.62
C LYS A 60 23.94 9.88 -9.53
N ALA A 61 23.52 10.41 -8.38
CA ALA A 61 24.39 10.67 -7.24
C ALA A 61 23.70 10.27 -5.93
N SER A 62 23.94 9.04 -5.48
CA SER A 62 23.38 8.46 -4.25
C SER A 62 23.95 9.06 -2.95
N ALA A 63 25.04 9.84 -3.04
CA ALA A 63 25.65 10.50 -1.89
C ALA A 63 24.79 11.61 -1.27
N LYS A 64 23.78 12.12 -1.99
CA LYS A 64 22.87 13.18 -1.52
C LYS A 64 21.41 12.72 -1.62
N LYS A 65 20.53 13.41 -0.90
CA LYS A 65 19.09 13.13 -0.96
C LYS A 65 18.56 13.49 -2.35
N THR A 66 17.84 12.54 -2.95
CA THR A 66 17.24 12.68 -4.27
C THR A 66 15.75 12.39 -4.17
N ARG A 67 14.92 13.17 -4.87
CA ARG A 67 13.47 12.98 -4.90
C ARG A 67 13.02 12.59 -6.30
N LEU A 68 12.23 11.52 -6.38
CA LEU A 68 11.58 11.10 -7.62
C LEU A 68 10.18 11.71 -7.70
N ILE A 69 9.85 12.33 -8.83
CA ILE A 69 8.53 12.90 -9.10
C ILE A 69 8.01 12.31 -10.42
N PRO A 70 6.84 11.64 -10.42
CA PRO A 70 6.26 11.14 -11.66
C PRO A 70 5.76 12.30 -12.52
N PHE A 71 6.10 12.27 -13.80
CA PHE A 71 5.55 13.15 -14.83
C PHE A 71 4.85 12.29 -15.89
N ILE A 72 3.53 12.26 -15.83
CA ILE A 72 2.69 11.43 -16.70
C ILE A 72 1.99 12.36 -17.68
N PHE A 73 2.41 12.33 -18.94
CA PHE A 73 1.78 13.12 -20.00
C PHE A 73 0.60 12.36 -20.63
N SER A 74 0.77 11.06 -20.88
CA SER A 74 -0.29 10.19 -21.41
C SER A 74 -0.08 8.73 -20.96
N SER A 75 -0.98 7.83 -21.38
CA SER A 75 -0.82 6.38 -21.18
C SER A 75 0.37 5.79 -21.94
N GLU A 76 0.87 6.48 -22.97
CA GLU A 76 2.02 6.05 -23.79
C GLU A 76 3.31 6.78 -23.41
N GLN A 77 3.20 7.95 -22.76
CA GLN A 77 4.33 8.80 -22.41
C GLN A 77 4.32 9.12 -20.92
N ALA A 78 5.14 8.39 -20.17
CA ALA A 78 5.38 8.59 -18.75
C ALA A 78 6.89 8.68 -18.48
N TYR A 79 7.26 9.58 -17.57
CA TYR A 79 8.63 9.79 -17.15
C TYR A 79 8.71 9.88 -15.63
N CYS A 80 9.85 9.48 -15.08
CA CYS A 80 10.24 9.75 -13.70
C CYS A 80 11.27 10.88 -13.72
N LEU A 81 10.95 12.01 -13.10
CA LEU A 81 11.87 13.12 -12.92
C LEU A 81 12.64 12.92 -11.62
N GLU A 82 13.95 12.76 -11.74
CA GLU A 82 14.88 12.67 -10.63
C GLU A 82 15.39 14.07 -10.30
N PHE A 83 14.94 14.63 -9.17
CA PHE A 83 15.44 15.88 -8.62
C PHE A 83 16.57 15.59 -7.64
N GLY A 84 17.80 15.75 -8.12
CA GLY A 84 19.01 15.65 -7.30
C GLY A 84 19.59 17.03 -6.98
N ASP A 85 20.70 17.02 -6.25
CA ASP A 85 21.37 18.25 -5.87
C ASP A 85 21.95 18.97 -7.11
N GLN A 86 21.37 20.11 -7.46
CA GLN A 86 21.75 20.94 -8.62
C GLN A 86 21.59 20.26 -9.98
N TYR A 87 20.79 19.19 -10.08
CA TYR A 87 20.48 18.56 -11.36
C TYR A 87 19.07 17.98 -11.40
N ILE A 88 18.55 17.83 -12.62
CA ILE A 88 17.35 17.06 -12.90
C ILE A 88 17.73 16.01 -13.96
N SER A 89 17.41 14.75 -13.71
CA SER A 89 17.55 13.66 -14.69
C SER A 89 16.17 13.12 -15.05
N VAL A 90 16.02 12.64 -16.29
CA VAL A 90 14.75 12.13 -16.82
C VAL A 90 14.92 10.64 -17.11
N TYR A 91 14.07 9.83 -16.50
CA TYR A 91 14.01 8.39 -16.75
C TYR A 91 12.68 8.03 -17.42
N ALA A 92 12.74 7.41 -18.60
CA ALA A 92 11.55 6.92 -19.31
C ALA A 92 11.24 5.48 -18.86
N TYR A 93 9.97 5.20 -18.55
CA TYR A 93 9.49 3.87 -18.18
C TYR A 93 8.14 3.55 -18.82
#